data_AF-A0A941C9W2-F1
#
_entry.id   AF-A0A941C9W2-F1
#
_cell.length_a   1.000
_cell.length_b   1.000
_cell.length_c   1.000
_cell.angle_alpha   90.00
_cell.angle_beta   90.00
_cell.angle_gamma   90.00
#
_symmetry.space_group_name_H-M   'P 1'
#
loop_
_entity.id
_entity.type
_entity.pdbx_description
1 polymer ?
#
loop_
_entity_poly.entity_id
_entity_poly.type
_entity_poly.pdbx_seq_one_letter_code
_entity_poly.pdbx_strand_id
1 'polypeptide(L)'
;MKSYPKLVVLLIAVTLVTATSFAQSDYCPKQKPLDLKEAVGEWKGSFTYNGDLKKVTFYIAEEDGKLLSEVSIPGMSAKKLTAFTKICCGSEIKIEVVVDNKKFDFCGKPKEGKMAGRLVSRDVKDNSSKEVFTVKRV
;
A
#
# COMPACT_ATOMS: atom_id res chain seq x y z
N MET A 1 21.24 46.75 54.43
CA MET A 1 20.87 47.37 53.14
C MET A 1 22.11 47.52 52.27
N LYS A 2 22.18 46.79 51.16
CA LYS A 2 22.97 47.11 49.94
C LYS A 2 22.55 46.16 48.81
N SER A 3 22.20 46.76 47.69
CA SER A 3 21.57 46.21 46.48
C SER A 3 22.44 45.22 45.70
N TYR A 4 21.82 44.24 45.02
CA TYR A 4 22.07 43.89 43.60
C TYR A 4 20.89 43.08 43.03
N PRO A 5 19.99 43.64 42.19
CA PRO A 5 19.18 42.85 41.27
C PRO A 5 19.56 43.21 39.83
N LYS A 6 20.65 42.66 39.32
CA LYS A 6 21.06 42.89 37.91
C LYS A 6 21.64 41.66 37.21
N LEU A 7 21.34 40.44 37.66
CA LEU A 7 21.95 39.24 37.08
C LEU A 7 21.00 38.06 36.91
N VAL A 8 19.70 38.32 36.67
CA VAL A 8 18.73 37.25 36.35
C VAL A 8 17.94 37.52 35.07
N VAL A 9 18.07 38.71 34.46
CA VAL A 9 17.32 39.06 33.25
C VAL A 9 18.05 38.65 31.96
N LEU A 10 19.33 38.29 32.04
CA LEU A 10 20.15 37.98 30.86
C LEU A 10 20.35 36.47 30.60
N LEU A 11 19.37 35.63 30.96
CA LEU A 11 19.43 34.18 30.71
C LEU A 11 18.14 33.57 30.14
N ILE A 12 17.19 34.40 29.69
CA ILE A 12 15.95 33.96 29.03
C ILE A 12 15.91 34.40 27.54
N ALA A 13 16.94 35.10 27.06
CA ALA A 13 16.98 35.65 25.70
C ALA A 13 17.70 34.77 24.65
N VAL A 14 18.15 33.55 24.99
CA VAL A 14 19.00 32.70 24.11
C VAL A 14 18.38 31.33 23.79
N THR A 15 17.07 31.17 23.91
CA THR A 15 16.37 29.92 23.49
C THR A 15 15.26 30.12 22.46
N LEU A 16 15.12 31.33 21.90
CA LEU A 16 14.28 31.59 20.72
C LEU A 16 15.10 31.54 19.42
N VAL A 17 15.96 30.54 19.28
CA VAL A 17 16.55 30.19 17.97
C VAL A 17 15.61 29.18 17.33
N THR A 18 14.64 29.71 16.58
CA THR A 18 14.23 29.20 15.27
C THR A 18 14.32 27.68 15.07
N ALA A 19 13.38 26.93 15.65
CA ALA A 19 12.98 25.63 15.10
C ALA A 19 11.66 25.81 14.36
N THR A 20 11.62 26.76 13.42
CA THR A 20 10.62 26.78 12.35
C THR A 20 10.97 25.71 11.32
N SER A 21 10.93 24.45 11.74
CA SER A 21 11.00 23.32 10.82
C SER A 21 9.58 22.85 10.58
N PHE A 22 8.94 23.50 9.62
CA PHE A 22 7.88 22.98 8.76
C PHE A 22 7.10 21.80 9.35
N ALA A 23 6.06 22.10 10.13
CA ALA A 23 4.83 21.34 9.98
C ALA A 23 4.25 21.71 8.61
N GLN A 24 4.89 21.22 7.54
CA GLN A 24 4.15 20.88 6.34
C GLN A 24 3.24 19.74 6.81
N SER A 25 2.08 20.09 7.37
CA SER A 25 0.96 19.18 7.20
C SER A 25 0.80 19.12 5.69
N ASP A 26 1.40 18.09 5.10
CA ASP A 26 0.93 17.57 3.84
C ASP A 26 -0.58 17.52 4.00
N TYR A 27 -1.24 18.48 3.36
CA TYR A 27 -2.66 18.46 3.14
C TYR A 27 -2.87 17.18 2.33
N CYS A 28 -2.95 16.05 3.02
CA CYS A 28 -3.39 14.80 2.46
C CYS A 28 -4.86 15.05 2.19
N PRO A 29 -5.27 15.28 0.91
CA PRO A 29 -6.67 15.42 0.61
C PRO A 29 -7.34 14.18 1.19
N LYS A 30 -8.34 14.37 2.06
CA LYS A 30 -9.03 13.28 2.75
C LYS A 30 -9.48 12.28 1.68
N GLN A 31 -8.75 11.18 1.55
CA GLN A 31 -8.96 10.25 0.45
C GLN A 31 -10.35 9.63 0.65
N LYS A 32 -11.21 9.72 -0.37
CA LYS A 32 -12.53 9.10 -0.33
C LYS A 32 -12.35 7.61 -0.01
N PRO A 33 -13.08 7.05 0.98
CA PRO A 33 -13.04 5.63 1.28
C PRO A 33 -13.21 4.80 0.01
N LEU A 34 -12.53 3.66 -0.08
CA LEU A 34 -12.71 2.75 -1.20
C LEU A 34 -14.17 2.29 -1.24
N ASP A 35 -14.81 2.40 -2.40
CA ASP A 35 -16.12 1.77 -2.59
C ASP A 35 -15.90 0.25 -2.70
N LEU A 36 -16.40 -0.51 -1.73
CA LEU A 36 -16.31 -1.97 -1.71
C LEU A 36 -16.91 -2.58 -2.97
N LYS A 37 -17.97 -1.96 -3.53
CA LYS A 37 -18.59 -2.42 -4.78
C LYS A 37 -17.66 -2.25 -5.97
N GLU A 38 -16.79 -1.25 -5.96
CA GLU A 38 -15.77 -1.07 -6.99
C GLU A 38 -14.67 -2.13 -6.90
N ALA A 39 -14.39 -2.65 -5.70
CA ALA A 39 -13.35 -3.64 -5.42
C ALA A 39 -13.76 -5.09 -5.72
N VAL A 40 -14.99 -5.47 -5.35
CA VAL A 40 -15.52 -6.84 -5.47
C VAL A 40 -15.66 -7.24 -6.95
N GLY A 41 -15.32 -8.47 -7.30
CA GLY A 41 -15.48 -9.02 -8.65
C GLY A 41 -14.28 -9.81 -9.15
N GLU A 42 -14.38 -10.26 -10.40
CA GLU A 42 -13.26 -10.87 -11.12
C GLU A 42 -12.45 -9.79 -11.84
N TRP A 43 -11.13 -9.85 -11.69
CA TRP A 43 -10.18 -8.95 -12.31
C TRP A 43 -9.16 -9.75 -13.10
N LYS A 44 -8.97 -9.42 -14.38
CA LYS A 44 -8.01 -10.10 -15.26
C LYS A 44 -6.99 -9.14 -15.82
N GLY A 45 -5.75 -9.59 -15.92
CA GLY A 45 -4.70 -8.83 -16.60
C GLY A 45 -3.34 -9.48 -16.51
N SER A 46 -2.31 -8.67 -16.30
CA SER A 46 -0.93 -9.14 -16.35
C SER A 46 0.04 -8.30 -15.53
N PHE A 47 1.18 -8.90 -15.24
CA PHE A 47 2.35 -8.26 -14.65
C PHE A 47 3.63 -8.87 -15.24
N THR A 48 4.74 -8.14 -15.15
CA THR A 48 6.06 -8.66 -15.53
C THR A 48 6.73 -9.29 -14.32
N TYR A 49 7.33 -10.47 -14.48
CA TYR A 49 8.12 -11.12 -13.45
C TYR A 49 9.27 -11.92 -14.08
N ASN A 50 10.50 -11.62 -13.66
CA ASN A 50 11.73 -12.19 -14.23
C ASN A 50 11.84 -12.02 -15.75
N GLY A 51 11.39 -10.88 -16.28
CA GLY A 51 11.41 -10.60 -17.73
C GLY A 51 10.26 -11.20 -18.53
N ASP A 52 9.42 -12.04 -17.91
CA ASP A 52 8.25 -12.64 -18.56
C ASP A 52 6.96 -11.91 -18.20
N LEU A 53 6.07 -11.73 -19.19
CA LEU A 53 4.71 -11.29 -18.95
C LEU A 53 3.85 -12.46 -18.43
N LYS A 54 3.41 -12.39 -17.18
CA LYS A 54 2.51 -13.38 -16.57
C LYS A 54 1.08 -12.86 -16.55
N LYS A 55 0.13 -13.74 -16.85
CA LYS A 55 -1.31 -13.45 -16.69
C LYS A 55 -1.70 -13.64 -15.23
N VAL A 56 -2.61 -12.80 -14.75
CA VAL A 56 -3.14 -12.89 -13.39
C VAL A 56 -4.64 -12.68 -13.38
N THR A 57 -5.32 -13.46 -12.55
CA THR A 57 -6.73 -13.27 -12.23
C THR A 57 -6.88 -13.11 -10.72
N PHE A 58 -7.57 -12.05 -10.29
CA PHE A 58 -8.01 -11.87 -8.91
C PHE A 58 -9.52 -12.06 -8.83
N TYR A 59 -9.98 -12.85 -7.89
CA TYR A 59 -11.38 -12.92 -7.49
C TYR A 59 -11.45 -12.26 -6.12
N ILE A 60 -12.18 -11.15 -6.00
CA ILE A 60 -12.36 -10.44 -4.73
C ILE A 60 -13.83 -10.55 -4.34
N ALA A 61 -14.10 -11.03 -3.14
CA ALA A 61 -15.44 -11.16 -2.57
C ALA A 61 -15.52 -10.46 -1.22
N GLU A 62 -16.73 -10.10 -0.81
CA GLU A 62 -17.00 -9.59 0.53
C GLU A 62 -17.75 -10.66 1.32
N GLU A 63 -17.20 -11.06 2.48
CA GLU A 63 -17.82 -11.97 3.44
C GLU A 63 -17.74 -11.33 4.83
N ASP A 64 -18.87 -11.19 5.52
CA ASP A 64 -18.96 -10.60 6.87
C ASP A 64 -18.25 -9.23 7.02
N GLY A 65 -18.35 -8.38 5.99
CA GLY A 65 -17.71 -7.05 5.97
C GLY A 65 -16.18 -7.08 5.80
N LYS A 66 -15.62 -8.24 5.44
CA LYS A 66 -14.19 -8.43 5.13
C LYS A 66 -14.04 -8.78 3.66
N LEU A 67 -12.95 -8.29 3.05
CA LEU A 67 -12.59 -8.70 1.70
C LEU A 67 -11.74 -9.96 1.73
N LEU A 68 -12.19 -10.97 1.00
CA LEU A 68 -11.45 -12.18 0.72
C LEU A 68 -11.04 -12.19 -0.75
N SER A 69 -9.92 -12.84 -1.05
CA SER A 69 -9.46 -12.96 -2.43
C SER A 69 -8.93 -14.33 -2.78
N GLU A 70 -9.15 -14.73 -4.02
CA GLU A 70 -8.43 -15.82 -4.66
C GLU A 70 -7.57 -15.27 -5.80
N VAL A 71 -6.34 -15.74 -5.91
CA VAL A 71 -5.44 -15.38 -7.01
C VAL A 71 -5.13 -16.60 -7.86
N SER A 72 -5.19 -16.44 -9.17
CA SER A 72 -4.73 -17.44 -10.14
C SER A 72 -3.67 -16.83 -11.04
N ILE A 73 -2.48 -17.45 -11.07
CA ILE A 73 -1.36 -17.06 -11.92
C ILE A 73 -0.92 -18.33 -12.70
N PRO A 74 -1.43 -18.52 -13.93
CA PRO A 74 -1.07 -19.67 -14.74
C PRO A 74 0.44 -19.77 -14.94
N GLY A 75 1.00 -20.98 -14.78
CA GLY A 75 2.44 -21.24 -14.88
C GLY A 75 3.26 -20.91 -13.64
N MET A 76 2.64 -20.37 -12.57
CA MET A 76 3.25 -20.24 -11.24
C MET A 76 2.56 -21.12 -10.19
N SER A 77 1.27 -21.39 -10.35
CA SER A 77 0.54 -22.35 -9.51
C SER A 77 -0.50 -23.10 -10.33
N ALA A 78 -0.66 -24.40 -10.07
CA ALA A 78 -1.69 -25.25 -10.69
C ALA A 78 -3.09 -25.05 -10.07
N LYS A 79 -3.17 -24.38 -8.91
CA LYS A 79 -4.42 -24.16 -8.17
C LYS A 79 -4.64 -22.67 -7.89
N LYS A 80 -5.90 -22.29 -7.72
CA LYS A 80 -6.24 -20.99 -7.13
C LYS A 80 -5.66 -20.91 -5.72
N LEU A 81 -5.05 -19.78 -5.42
CA LEU A 81 -4.40 -19.53 -4.15
C LEU A 81 -5.29 -18.60 -3.34
N THR A 82 -5.66 -19.02 -2.13
CA THR A 82 -6.31 -18.13 -1.18
C THR A 82 -5.34 -17.02 -0.82
N ALA A 83 -5.81 -15.79 -0.90
CA ALA A 83 -5.03 -14.60 -0.67
C ALA A 83 -5.72 -13.71 0.36
N PHE A 84 -4.91 -13.05 1.16
CA PHE A 84 -5.41 -12.08 2.13
C PHE A 84 -5.57 -10.72 1.45
N THR A 85 -6.79 -10.19 1.47
CA THR A 85 -7.07 -8.84 0.95
C THR A 85 -7.22 -7.86 2.11
N LYS A 86 -6.49 -6.74 2.03
CA LYS A 86 -6.61 -5.64 2.98
C LYS A 86 -6.82 -4.32 2.24
N ILE A 87 -7.70 -3.49 2.76
CA ILE A 87 -7.83 -2.09 2.34
C ILE A 87 -6.81 -1.27 3.13
N CYS A 88 -5.91 -0.62 2.41
CA CYS A 88 -4.89 0.27 2.97
C CYS A 88 -5.40 1.71 3.03
N CYS A 89 -4.77 2.53 3.88
CA CYS A 89 -5.00 3.97 3.89
C CYS A 89 -4.86 4.52 2.46
N GLY A 90 -5.88 5.23 1.98
CA GLY A 90 -5.90 5.80 0.63
C GLY A 90 -6.59 5.02 -0.46
N SER A 91 -7.37 4.00 -0.06
CA SER A 91 -8.26 3.27 -0.95
C SER A 91 -7.49 2.41 -1.95
N GLU A 92 -6.27 2.02 -1.58
CA GLU A 92 -5.52 0.95 -2.25
C GLU A 92 -5.96 -0.40 -1.64
N ILE A 93 -6.13 -1.39 -2.51
CA ILE A 93 -6.26 -2.79 -2.14
C ILE A 93 -4.88 -3.41 -2.14
N LYS A 94 -4.54 -4.12 -1.06
CA LYS A 94 -3.40 -5.01 -0.98
C LYS A 94 -3.88 -6.46 -1.03
N ILE A 95 -3.45 -7.21 -2.03
CA ILE A 95 -3.67 -8.65 -2.17
C ILE A 95 -2.34 -9.36 -1.93
N GLU A 96 -2.31 -10.22 -0.93
CA GLU A 96 -1.11 -10.95 -0.53
C GLU A 96 -1.25 -12.43 -0.84
N VAL A 97 -0.33 -12.97 -1.63
CA VAL A 97 -0.29 -14.39 -1.99
C VAL A 97 1.12 -14.95 -1.84
N VAL A 98 1.22 -16.21 -1.43
CA VAL A 98 2.48 -16.94 -1.31
C VAL A 98 2.51 -18.05 -2.35
N VAL A 99 3.56 -18.10 -3.16
CA VAL A 99 3.80 -19.12 -4.19
C VAL A 99 5.24 -19.59 -4.06
N ASP A 100 5.46 -20.90 -3.90
CA ASP A 100 6.81 -21.49 -3.83
C ASP A 100 7.78 -20.77 -2.87
N ASN A 101 7.32 -20.48 -1.65
CA ASN A 101 8.04 -19.71 -0.62
C ASN A 101 8.37 -18.25 -0.97
N LYS A 102 7.81 -17.71 -2.06
CA LYS A 102 7.89 -16.29 -2.39
C LYS A 102 6.58 -15.60 -2.10
N LYS A 103 6.68 -14.40 -1.56
CA LYS A 103 5.53 -13.55 -1.23
C LYS A 103 5.33 -12.51 -2.33
N PHE A 104 4.11 -12.40 -2.83
CA PHE A 104 3.70 -11.44 -3.83
C PHE A 104 2.64 -10.52 -3.23
N ASP A 105 2.97 -9.24 -3.13
CA ASP A 105 2.06 -8.19 -2.66
C ASP A 105 1.61 -7.34 -3.86
N PHE A 106 0.34 -7.48 -4.26
CA PHE A 106 -0.28 -6.63 -5.28
C PHE A 106 -0.98 -5.46 -4.60
N CYS A 107 -0.48 -4.24 -4.80
CA CYS A 107 -1.05 -3.01 -4.26
C CYS A 107 -1.57 -2.12 -5.38
N GLY A 108 -2.88 -1.91 -5.47
CA GLY A 108 -3.48 -1.07 -6.51
C GLY A 108 -4.80 -0.44 -6.10
N LYS A 109 -5.21 0.60 -6.82
CA LYS A 109 -6.47 1.30 -6.58
C LYS A 109 -7.48 0.97 -7.68
N PRO A 110 -8.62 0.31 -7.36
CA PRO A 110 -9.72 0.19 -8.29
C PRO A 110 -10.25 1.57 -8.67
N LYS A 111 -10.50 1.78 -9.96
CA LYS A 111 -11.19 2.95 -10.49
C LYS A 111 -11.81 2.61 -11.84
N GLU A 112 -13.12 2.83 -12.00
CA GLU A 112 -13.82 2.70 -13.29
C GLU A 112 -13.56 1.35 -13.99
N GLY A 113 -13.62 0.24 -13.23
CA GLY A 113 -13.41 -1.12 -13.75
C GLY A 113 -11.96 -1.42 -14.15
N LYS A 114 -11.00 -0.59 -13.78
CA LYS A 114 -9.56 -0.82 -13.97
C LYS A 114 -8.83 -0.76 -12.63
N MET A 115 -7.73 -1.50 -12.55
CA MET A 115 -6.83 -1.41 -11.41
C MET A 115 -5.41 -1.56 -11.93
N ALA A 116 -4.60 -0.53 -11.72
CA ALA A 116 -3.17 -0.56 -11.96
C ALA A 116 -2.46 -0.30 -10.63
N GLY A 117 -1.28 -0.89 -10.48
CA GLY A 117 -0.61 -0.86 -9.20
C GLY A 117 0.78 -1.44 -9.24
N ARG A 118 1.31 -1.62 -8.04
CA ARG A 118 2.66 -2.10 -7.78
C ARG A 118 2.56 -3.55 -7.34
N LEU A 119 3.39 -4.40 -7.92
CA LEU A 119 3.68 -5.73 -7.41
C LEU A 119 5.01 -5.67 -6.68
N VAL A 120 5.04 -6.12 -5.43
CA VAL A 120 6.28 -6.36 -4.70
C VAL A 120 6.44 -7.87 -4.53
N SER A 121 7.48 -8.43 -5.12
CA SER A 121 7.86 -9.82 -4.84
C SER A 121 8.96 -9.82 -3.77
N ARG A 122 8.86 -10.72 -2.79
CA ARG A 122 9.84 -10.90 -1.71
C ARG A 122 10.19 -12.37 -1.60
N ASP A 123 11.49 -12.66 -1.62
CA ASP A 123 12.01 -14.00 -1.39
C ASP A 123 12.39 -14.20 0.08
N VAL A 124 12.59 -15.45 0.51
CA VAL A 124 12.96 -15.81 1.89
C VAL A 124 14.29 -15.19 2.33
N LYS A 125 15.11 -14.74 1.36
CA LYS A 125 16.40 -14.06 1.56
C LYS A 125 16.31 -12.53 1.55
N ASP A 126 15.11 -11.96 1.68
CA ASP A 126 14.83 -10.50 1.72
C ASP A 126 15.19 -9.72 0.45
N ASN A 127 15.50 -10.40 -0.66
CA ASN A 127 15.55 -9.75 -1.96
C ASN A 127 14.12 -9.37 -2.39
N SER A 128 13.93 -8.09 -2.70
CA SER A 128 12.65 -7.59 -3.21
C SER A 128 12.79 -7.06 -4.64
N SER A 129 11.81 -7.39 -5.48
CA SER A 129 11.65 -6.75 -6.79
C SER A 129 10.32 -6.00 -6.82
N LYS A 130 10.30 -4.89 -7.57
CA LYS A 130 9.13 -4.04 -7.74
C LYS A 130 8.77 -3.98 -9.21
N GLU A 131 7.56 -4.37 -9.52
CA GLU A 131 7.02 -4.44 -10.87
C GLU A 131 5.66 -3.72 -10.91
N VAL A 132 5.15 -3.51 -12.12
CA VAL A 132 3.81 -2.95 -12.32
C VAL A 132 2.86 -4.06 -12.76
N PHE A 133 1.64 -4.01 -12.24
CA PHE A 133 0.55 -4.84 -12.75
C PHE A 133 -0.58 -3.97 -13.27
N THR A 134 -1.37 -4.52 -14.19
CA THR A 134 -2.61 -3.89 -14.66
C THR A 134 -3.66 -4.97 -14.85
N VAL A 135 -4.84 -4.75 -14.30
CA VAL A 135 -6.00 -5.62 -14.45
C VAL A 135 -7.26 -4.81 -14.77
N LYS A 136 -8.23 -5.47 -15.39
CA LYS A 136 -9.55 -4.95 -15.72
C LYS A 136 -10.61 -5.86 -15.09
N ARG A 137 -11.69 -5.25 -14.61
CA ARG A 137 -12.85 -5.96 -14.11
C ARG A 137 -13.59 -6.64 -15.25
N VAL A 138 -14.06 -7.86 -15.01
CA VAL A 138 -14.84 -8.69 -15.95
C VAL A 138 -16.31 -8.66 -15.56
#